data_AF-A0AAW3N943-F1
#
_entry.id   AF-A0AAW3N943-F1
#
_cell.length_a   1.000
_cell.length_b   1.000
_cell.length_c   1.000
_cell.angle_alpha   90.00
_cell.angle_beta   90.00
_cell.angle_gamma   90.00
#
_symmetry.space_group_name_H-M   'P 1'
#
loop_
_entity.id
_entity.type
_entity.pdbx_description
1 polymer ?
#
loop_
_entity_poly.entity_id
_entity_poly.type
_entity_poly.pdbx_seq_one_letter_code
_entity_poly.pdbx_strand_id
1 'polypeptide(L)'
;MTEKHSPIAGFRIVRPAARRGRTMREHRPIWRSEVRQLIEELLVNELRRSLTRVTRTSAVEPVARPTSEPASRPPRKVFNVGRIDPSKCKLPVISEAEAKAIGGRETCMHFGLDPDLYSAT
;
A
#
# COMPACT_ATOMS: atom_id res chain seq x y z
N MET A 1 38.20 47.09 8.95
CA MET A 1 36.98 47.42 8.18
C MET A 1 36.20 46.14 7.96
N THR A 2 35.04 45.99 8.60
CA THR A 2 34.02 45.01 8.22
C THR A 2 32.67 45.72 8.36
N GLU A 3 32.04 45.93 7.21
CA GLU A 3 30.79 46.66 7.02
C GLU A 3 29.67 46.03 7.86
N LYS A 4 29.07 46.81 8.76
CA LYS A 4 27.85 46.41 9.47
C LYS A 4 26.67 46.75 8.56
N HIS A 5 25.91 45.73 8.14
CA HIS A 5 24.69 45.93 7.38
C HIS A 5 23.67 46.71 8.20
N SER A 6 23.25 47.86 7.68
CA SER A 6 22.19 48.69 8.25
C SER A 6 20.84 47.97 8.13
N PRO A 7 19.97 48.01 9.16
CA PRO A 7 18.63 47.43 9.06
C PRO A 7 17.79 48.23 8.06
N ILE A 8 17.15 47.54 7.13
CA ILE A 8 16.27 48.13 6.13
C ILE A 8 15.00 48.63 6.85
N ALA A 9 14.97 49.92 7.17
CA ALA A 9 13.78 50.61 7.62
C ALA A 9 12.91 50.91 6.39
N GLY A 10 11.81 50.18 6.23
CA GLY A 10 10.89 50.42 5.10
C GLY A 10 9.67 49.52 5.03
N PHE A 11 9.67 48.35 5.68
CA PHE A 11 8.52 47.44 5.64
C PHE A 11 7.76 47.46 6.96
N ARG A 12 6.62 48.16 6.98
CA ARG A 12 5.60 47.96 8.03
C ARG A 12 4.89 46.64 7.75
N ILE A 13 5.24 45.59 8.50
CA ILE A 13 4.39 44.41 8.60
C ILE A 13 3.10 44.86 9.30
N VAL A 14 2.03 45.05 8.52
CA VAL A 14 0.69 45.27 9.08
C VAL A 14 0.32 43.99 9.81
N ARG A 15 0.44 43.99 11.15
CA ARG A 15 -0.12 42.92 11.97
C ARG A 15 -1.61 42.87 11.66
N PRO A 16 -2.17 41.72 11.25
CA PRO A 16 -3.61 41.61 11.13
C PRO A 16 -4.20 41.96 12.49
N ALA A 17 -5.08 42.96 12.55
CA ALA A 17 -5.86 43.24 13.75
C ALA A 17 -6.45 41.91 14.21
N ALA A 18 -6.20 41.53 15.47
CA ALA A 18 -6.55 40.26 16.05
C ALA A 18 -8.00 39.90 15.71
N ARG A 19 -8.19 39.11 14.64
CA ARG A 19 -9.50 38.60 14.26
C ARG A 19 -9.85 37.57 15.31
N ARG A 20 -10.76 37.97 16.20
CA ARG A 20 -11.52 37.08 17.08
C ARG A 20 -11.94 35.83 16.31
N GLY A 21 -11.66 34.68 16.92
CA GLY A 21 -12.39 33.44 16.70
C GLY A 21 -12.20 32.79 15.34
N ARG A 22 -11.05 32.13 15.12
CA ARG A 22 -11.12 30.80 14.53
C ARG A 22 -11.01 29.82 15.68
N THR A 23 -12.11 29.11 15.95
CA THR A 23 -12.06 27.87 16.71
C THR A 23 -10.97 27.02 16.08
N MET A 24 -9.92 26.74 16.84
CA MET A 24 -9.10 25.58 16.54
C MET A 24 -10.09 24.44 16.42
N ARG A 25 -10.12 23.79 15.26
CA ARG A 25 -10.82 22.53 15.07
C ARG A 25 -10.16 21.58 16.04
N GLU A 26 -10.69 21.54 17.26
CA GLU A 26 -10.27 20.66 18.31
C GLU A 26 -10.26 19.26 17.69
N HIS A 27 -9.11 18.59 17.80
CA HIS A 27 -9.05 17.16 17.67
C HIS A 27 -10.03 16.60 18.71
N ARG A 28 -11.29 16.41 18.30
CA ARG A 28 -12.31 15.80 19.13
C ARG A 28 -11.76 14.42 19.49
N PRO A 29 -11.48 14.12 20.76
CA PRO A 29 -11.06 12.78 21.13
C PRO A 29 -12.23 11.89 20.75
N ILE A 30 -12.02 10.96 19.81
CA ILE A 30 -13.08 10.04 19.38
C ILE A 30 -13.59 9.35 20.65
N TRP A 31 -14.87 9.57 20.97
CA TRP A 31 -15.44 9.10 22.22
C TRP A 31 -15.41 7.56 22.18
N ARG A 32 -15.01 6.92 23.28
CA ARG A 32 -14.84 5.45 23.35
C ARG A 32 -16.08 4.68 22.87
N SER A 33 -17.27 5.26 22.99
CA SER A 33 -18.52 4.71 22.46
C SER A 33 -18.56 4.63 20.93
N GLU A 34 -18.03 5.65 20.24
CA GLU A 34 -18.03 5.74 18.78
C GLU A 34 -17.05 4.72 18.17
N VAL A 35 -15.88 4.52 18.80
CA VAL A 35 -14.95 3.44 18.42
C VAL A 35 -15.56 2.06 18.64
N ARG A 36 -16.27 1.86 19.76
CA ARG A 36 -16.95 0.59 20.04
C ARG A 36 -18.02 0.27 19.00
N GLN A 37 -18.82 1.27 18.61
CA GLN A 37 -19.84 1.11 17.57
C GLN A 37 -19.23 0.70 16.22
N LEU A 38 -18.12 1.33 15.82
CA LEU A 38 -17.43 0.97 14.58
C LEU A 38 -16.88 -0.46 14.60
N ILE A 39 -16.34 -0.91 15.74
CA ILE A 39 -15.85 -2.28 15.92
C ILE A 39 -17.01 -3.29 15.86
N GLU A 40 -18.12 -3.01 16.54
CA GLU A 40 -19.30 -3.88 16.52
C GLU A 40 -19.88 -3.99 15.12
N GLU A 41 -19.99 -2.88 14.38
CA GLU A 41 -20.48 -2.88 13.01
C GLU A 41 -19.57 -3.69 12.07
N LEU A 42 -18.25 -3.59 12.24
CA LEU A 42 -17.29 -4.39 11.49
C LEU A 42 -17.47 -5.89 11.75
N LEU A 43 -17.60 -6.29 13.02
CA LEU A 43 -17.79 -7.69 13.41
C LEU A 43 -19.10 -8.26 12.87
N VAL A 44 -20.20 -7.51 12.95
CA VAL A 44 -21.51 -7.94 12.42
C VAL A 44 -21.45 -8.12 10.90
N ASN A 45 -20.80 -7.20 10.19
CA ASN A 45 -20.67 -7.28 8.74
C ASN A 45 -19.81 -8.47 8.30
N GLU A 46 -18.73 -8.76 9.01
CA GLU A 46 -17.88 -9.91 8.69
C GLU A 46 -18.58 -11.24 9.01
N LEU A 47 -19.34 -11.31 10.12
CA LEU A 47 -20.12 -12.49 10.47
C LEU A 47 -21.24 -12.76 9.46
N ARG A 48 -21.91 -11.71 8.95
CA ARG A 48 -22.89 -11.85 7.86
C ARG A 48 -22.23 -12.37 6.58
N ARG A 49 -21.06 -11.86 6.22
CA ARG A 49 -20.31 -12.32 5.04
C ARG A 49 -19.87 -13.76 5.17
N SER A 50 -19.33 -14.15 6.31
CA SER A 50 -18.88 -15.53 6.55
C SER A 50 -20.06 -16.49 6.52
N LEU A 51 -21.19 -16.14 7.16
CA LEU A 51 -22.41 -16.95 7.12
C LEU A 51 -22.97 -17.06 5.70
N THR A 52 -22.96 -15.98 4.92
CA THR A 52 -23.39 -15.99 3.50
C THR A 52 -22.46 -16.85 2.63
N ARG A 53 -21.16 -16.88 2.94
CA ARG A 53 -20.20 -17.76 2.25
C ARG A 53 -20.45 -19.22 2.61
N VAL A 54 -20.64 -19.53 3.89
CA VAL A 54 -20.91 -20.88 4.39
C VAL A 54 -22.21 -21.42 3.80
N THR A 55 -23.29 -20.63 3.79
CA THR A 55 -24.56 -21.05 3.19
C THR A 55 -24.48 -21.25 1.68
N ARG A 56 -23.71 -20.42 0.97
CA ARG A 56 -23.43 -20.64 -0.46
C ARG A 56 -22.62 -21.91 -0.71
N THR A 57 -21.66 -22.23 0.16
CA THR A 57 -20.86 -23.46 0.01
C THR A 57 -21.63 -24.71 0.41
N SER A 58 -22.59 -24.62 1.33
CA SER A 58 -23.41 -25.78 1.76
C SER A 58 -24.60 -26.03 0.84
N ALA A 59 -25.11 -25.01 0.13
CA ALA A 59 -26.21 -25.14 -0.83
C ALA A 59 -25.75 -25.60 -2.23
N VAL A 60 -24.44 -25.67 -2.48
CA VAL A 60 -23.87 -26.20 -3.71
C VAL A 60 -23.61 -27.70 -3.49
N GLU A 61 -24.62 -28.51 -3.81
CA GLU A 61 -24.43 -29.90 -4.27
C GLU A 61 -23.30 -29.90 -5.32
N PRO A 62 -22.39 -30.90 -5.33
CA PRO A 62 -21.25 -30.93 -6.23
C PRO A 62 -21.73 -31.17 -7.67
N VAL A 63 -22.19 -30.11 -8.32
CA VAL A 63 -22.31 -30.06 -9.77
C VAL A 63 -20.90 -30.27 -10.31
N ALA A 64 -20.72 -31.42 -10.98
CA ALA A 64 -19.51 -31.78 -11.70
C ALA A 64 -19.04 -30.54 -12.47
N ARG A 65 -17.92 -29.97 -12.02
CA ARG A 65 -17.29 -28.85 -12.70
C ARG A 65 -17.01 -29.32 -14.13
N PRO A 66 -17.48 -28.61 -15.17
CA PRO A 66 -16.95 -28.87 -16.49
C PRO A 66 -15.45 -28.58 -16.40
N THR A 67 -14.63 -29.57 -16.73
CA THR A 67 -13.20 -29.40 -17.02
C THR A 67 -13.09 -28.57 -18.29
N SER A 68 -13.39 -27.27 -18.19
CA SER A 68 -12.83 -26.32 -19.15
C SER A 68 -11.37 -26.17 -18.78
N GLU A 69 -10.49 -26.59 -19.69
CA GLU A 69 -9.11 -26.14 -19.65
C GLU A 69 -9.12 -24.63 -19.40
N PRO A 70 -8.39 -24.13 -18.39
CA PRO A 70 -8.33 -22.70 -18.18
C PRO A 70 -7.75 -22.09 -19.45
N ALA A 71 -8.57 -21.31 -20.15
CA ALA A 71 -8.13 -20.55 -21.31
C ALA A 71 -6.81 -19.87 -20.96
N SER A 72 -5.78 -20.10 -21.79
CA SER A 72 -4.43 -19.63 -21.52
C SER A 72 -4.49 -18.13 -21.22
N ARG A 73 -4.17 -17.74 -19.99
CA ARG A 73 -4.11 -16.32 -19.63
C ARG A 73 -3.10 -15.65 -20.55
N PRO A 74 -3.39 -14.43 -21.06
CA PRO A 74 -2.39 -13.69 -21.82
C PRO A 74 -1.11 -13.56 -20.98
N PRO A 75 0.08 -13.67 -21.61
CA PRO A 75 1.34 -13.67 -20.89
C PRO A 75 1.47 -12.39 -20.06
N ARG A 76 1.70 -12.55 -18.75
CA ARG A 76 1.88 -11.42 -17.83
C ARG A 76 3.24 -10.79 -18.12
N LYS A 77 3.27 -9.48 -18.33
CA LYS A 77 4.52 -8.72 -18.41
C LYS A 77 5.01 -8.42 -16.99
N VAL A 78 6.26 -8.78 -16.69
CA VAL A 78 6.91 -8.46 -15.41
C VAL A 78 7.93 -7.36 -15.66
N PHE A 79 7.88 -6.30 -14.85
CA PHE A 79 8.79 -5.18 -14.97
C PHE A 79 9.86 -5.24 -13.88
N ASN A 80 11.11 -5.01 -14.24
CA ASN A 80 12.18 -4.83 -13.28
C ASN A 80 12.09 -3.41 -12.71
N VAL A 81 11.74 -3.31 -11.43
CA VAL A 81 11.61 -2.05 -10.68
C VAL A 81 12.83 -1.75 -9.81
N GLY A 82 13.97 -2.41 -10.07
CA GLY A 82 15.24 -2.18 -9.37
C GLY A 82 15.85 -0.80 -9.69
N ARG A 83 17.14 -0.74 -10.03
CA ARG A 83 17.77 0.55 -10.40
C ARG A 83 17.16 1.08 -11.70
N ILE A 84 16.24 2.04 -11.57
CA ILE A 84 15.62 2.73 -12.70
C ILE A 84 16.63 3.73 -13.24
N ASP A 85 16.98 3.60 -14.52
CA ASP A 85 17.71 4.63 -15.25
C ASP A 85 16.72 5.73 -15.66
N PRO A 86 16.77 6.92 -15.02
CA PRO A 86 15.82 7.99 -15.31
C PRO A 86 15.97 8.54 -16.72
N SER A 87 17.13 8.37 -17.38
CA SER A 87 17.34 8.82 -18.76
C SER A 87 16.58 7.98 -19.79
N LYS A 88 16.19 6.75 -19.43
CA LYS A 88 15.56 5.80 -20.35
C LYS A 88 14.04 5.75 -20.25
N CYS A 89 13.43 6.40 -19.25
CA CYS A 89 11.97 6.52 -19.02
C CYS A 89 11.14 5.23 -19.24
N LYS A 90 11.77 4.06 -19.27
CA LYS A 90 11.19 2.77 -19.61
C LYS A 90 11.73 1.73 -18.65
N LEU A 91 10.81 0.97 -18.05
CA LEU A 91 11.17 -0.14 -17.18
C LEU A 91 11.55 -1.35 -18.05
N PRO A 92 12.66 -2.04 -17.73
CA PRO A 92 13.00 -3.29 -18.40
C PRO A 92 11.90 -4.32 -18.13
N VAL A 93 11.49 -5.05 -19.17
CA VAL A 93 10.60 -6.21 -19.02
C VAL A 93 11.49 -7.43 -18.81
N ILE A 94 11.21 -8.18 -17.75
CA ILE A 94 11.91 -9.42 -17.38
C ILE A 94 10.94 -10.60 -17.43
N SER A 95 11.48 -11.81 -17.51
CA SER A 95 10.65 -13.02 -17.45
C SER A 95 10.15 -13.27 -16.01
N GLU A 96 9.06 -14.04 -15.87
CA GLU A 96 8.55 -14.43 -14.54
C GLU A 96 9.56 -15.31 -13.78
N ALA A 97 10.29 -16.17 -14.49
CA ALA A 97 11.35 -16.99 -13.91
C ALA A 97 12.50 -16.13 -13.38
N GLU A 98 12.92 -15.12 -14.16
CA GLU A 98 13.95 -14.17 -13.74
C GLU A 98 13.51 -13.33 -12.54
N ALA A 99 12.27 -12.86 -12.53
CA ALA A 99 11.72 -12.12 -11.39
C ALA A 99 11.67 -12.98 -10.12
N LYS A 100 11.27 -14.25 -10.25
CA LYS A 100 11.27 -15.21 -9.14
C LYS A 100 12.68 -15.49 -8.64
N ALA A 101 13.66 -15.62 -9.53
CA ALA A 101 15.05 -15.81 -9.16
C ALA A 101 15.62 -14.59 -8.41
N ILE A 102 15.36 -13.37 -8.88
CA ILE A 102 15.81 -12.14 -8.22
C ILE A 102 15.19 -12.03 -6.82
N GLY A 103 13.86 -12.09 -6.71
CA GLY A 103 13.18 -11.98 -5.42
C GLY A 103 13.49 -13.13 -4.48
N GLY A 104 13.67 -14.34 -5.02
CA GLY A 104 14.07 -15.52 -4.26
C GLY A 104 15.45 -15.36 -3.63
N ARG A 105 16.44 -14.87 -4.40
CA ARG A 105 17.79 -14.59 -3.87
C ARG A 105 17.78 -13.52 -2.79
N GLU A 106 17.09 -12.40 -3.01
CA GLU A 106 16.97 -11.34 -2.01
C GLU A 106 16.32 -11.85 -0.71
N THR A 107 15.26 -12.65 -0.85
CA THR A 107 14.58 -13.27 0.28
C THR A 107 15.51 -14.25 1.02
N CYS A 108 16.24 -15.11 0.29
CA CYS A 108 17.20 -16.03 0.90
C CYS A 108 18.27 -15.27 1.70
N MET A 109 18.88 -14.24 1.10
CA MET A 109 19.87 -13.41 1.78
C MET A 109 19.30 -12.72 3.02
N HIS A 110 18.04 -12.25 2.96
CA HIS A 110 17.38 -11.64 4.12
C HIS A 110 17.24 -12.59 5.31
N PHE A 111 17.05 -13.88 5.05
CA PHE A 111 16.96 -14.92 6.08
C PHE A 111 18.30 -15.61 6.38
N GLY A 112 19.42 -15.16 5.79
CA GLY A 112 20.74 -15.78 5.97
C GLY A 112 20.89 -17.15 5.30
N LEU A 113 20.03 -17.45 4.32
CA LEU A 113 20.08 -18.67 3.51
C LEU A 113 20.94 -18.42 2.27
N ASP A 114 21.67 -19.45 1.84
CA ASP A 114 22.48 -19.39 0.63
C ASP A 114 21.57 -19.45 -0.63
N PRO A 115 21.50 -18.39 -1.45
CA PRO A 115 20.68 -18.37 -2.65
C PRO A 115 21.05 -19.43 -3.70
N ASP A 116 22.32 -19.85 -3.76
CA ASP A 116 22.80 -20.76 -4.80
C ASP A 116 22.45 -22.23 -4.50
N LEU A 117 22.14 -22.53 -3.23
CA LEU A 117 21.62 -23.82 -2.78
C LEU A 117 20.13 -24.03 -3.12
N TYR A 118 19.35 -22.94 -3.30
CA TYR A 118 17.90 -22.99 -3.50
C TYR A 118 17.43 -22.54 -4.90
N SER A 119 18.36 -22.24 -5.81
CA SER A 119 18.05 -21.78 -7.18
C SER A 119 17.90 -22.92 -8.22
N ALA A 120 18.07 -24.19 -7.81
CA ALA A 120 18.25 -25.34 -8.72
C ALA A 120 17.01 -26.25 -8.93
N THR A 121 15.80 -25.79 -8.64
CA THR A 121 14.54 -26.57 -8.82
C THR A 121 13.47 -25.76 -9.53
#